data_AF-A0A7S2LCD8-F1
#
_entry.id   AF-A0A7S2LCD8-F1
#
_cell.length_a   1.000
_cell.length_b   1.000
_cell.length_c   1.000
_cell.angle_alpha   90.00
_cell.angle_beta   90.00
_cell.angle_gamma   90.00
#
_symmetry.space_group_name_H-M   'P 1'
#
loop_
_entity.id
_entity.type
_entity.pdbx_description
1 polymer ?
#
loop_
_entity_poly.entity_id
_entity_poly.type
_entity_poly.pdbx_seq_one_letter_code
_entity_poly.pdbx_strand_id
1 'polypeptide(L)'
;GTCAWTDAIRDRLAQCGDDDKRQLKVDLNRLGTEESFGQEQCTQAAAVLAAGVCGPNKPPYYQGMDEVAKVAVTASRGHFQKAQEQFERVLRLQVCAPPEQELWVKFMQLTRSLSGKISEEFGNMMQALGRQPTAFVDPLHMMMMQDEWSFMFRDWLPLVYRQEVFTLVQKDGADGIVAATLAIVQAHRALFSKVLNRLSSKGFSSADMMALTGELFKEICLGKGTPWQSRYGKSYDRFLKKLKETTARKL
;
A
#
# COMPACT_ATOMS: atom_id res chain seq x y z
N GLY A 1 -12.55 -6.30 20.23
CA GLY A 1 -11.95 -5.48 21.30
C GLY A 1 -12.55 -4.09 21.31
N THR A 2 -12.49 -3.42 22.45
CA THR A 2 -13.13 -2.11 22.72
C THR A 2 -12.21 -0.90 22.50
N CYS A 3 -10.94 -1.12 22.14
CA CYS A 3 -9.93 -0.05 22.08
C CYS A 3 -10.26 1.10 21.12
N ALA A 4 -11.03 0.82 20.06
CA ALA A 4 -11.41 1.81 19.05
C ALA A 4 -12.68 2.61 19.39
N TRP A 5 -13.31 2.37 20.55
CA TRP A 5 -14.63 2.90 20.90
C TRP A 5 -14.63 3.67 22.23
N THR A 6 -13.76 4.68 22.33
CA THR A 6 -13.78 5.63 23.46
C THR A 6 -14.85 6.70 23.26
N ASP A 7 -15.24 7.39 24.33
CA ASP A 7 -16.22 8.47 24.24
C ASP A 7 -15.74 9.61 23.32
N ALA A 8 -14.44 9.95 23.38
CA ALA A 8 -13.85 10.93 22.47
C ALA A 8 -14.00 10.55 20.98
N ILE A 9 -13.90 9.25 20.64
CA ILE A 9 -14.10 8.77 19.28
C ILE A 9 -15.59 8.82 18.90
N ARG A 10 -16.50 8.50 19.82
CA ARG A 10 -17.95 8.59 19.59
C ARG A 10 -18.40 10.04 19.37
N ASP A 11 -17.87 10.97 20.14
CA ASP A 11 -18.14 12.41 19.99
C ASP A 11 -17.64 12.92 18.63
N ARG A 12 -16.46 12.46 18.20
CA ARG A 12 -15.93 12.78 16.87
C ARG A 12 -16.80 12.19 15.75
N LEU A 13 -17.28 10.95 15.93
CA LEU A 13 -18.20 10.29 15.00
C LEU A 13 -19.54 11.00 14.84
N ALA A 14 -19.97 11.77 15.83
CA ALA A 14 -21.18 12.59 15.75
C ALA A 14 -21.02 13.79 14.80
N GLN A 15 -19.78 14.16 14.46
CA GLN A 15 -19.46 15.31 13.61
C GLN A 15 -19.24 14.92 12.13
N CYS A 16 -19.22 13.63 11.80
CA CYS A 16 -19.00 13.15 10.43
C CYS A 16 -20.32 13.08 9.63
N GLY A 17 -20.22 13.12 8.31
CA GLY A 17 -21.32 12.75 7.42
C GLY A 17 -21.70 11.27 7.55
N ASP A 18 -22.94 10.91 7.23
CA ASP A 18 -23.49 9.57 7.47
C ASP A 18 -22.76 8.44 6.73
N ASP A 19 -22.29 8.72 5.50
CA ASP A 19 -21.56 7.73 4.69
C ASP A 19 -20.16 7.46 5.25
N ASP A 20 -19.38 8.50 5.55
CA ASP A 20 -18.06 8.35 6.17
C ASP A 20 -18.17 7.67 7.53
N LYS A 21 -19.20 8.02 8.31
CA LYS A 21 -19.48 7.41 9.60
C LYS A 21 -19.68 5.91 9.46
N ARG A 22 -20.46 5.45 8.46
CA ARG A 22 -20.67 4.01 8.24
C ARG A 22 -19.37 3.30 7.96
N GLN A 23 -18.54 3.83 7.07
CA GLN A 23 -17.30 3.20 6.67
C GLN A 23 -16.26 3.21 7.80
N LEU A 24 -16.15 4.33 8.51
CA LEU A 24 -15.28 4.49 9.68
C LEU A 24 -15.62 3.48 10.77
N LYS A 25 -16.90 3.18 11.02
CA LYS A 25 -17.29 2.14 11.99
C LYS A 25 -16.76 0.75 11.62
N VAL A 26 -16.78 0.41 10.32
CA VAL A 26 -16.27 -0.89 9.85
C VAL A 26 -14.76 -0.99 10.12
N ASP A 27 -14.02 0.07 9.81
CA ASP A 27 -12.57 0.13 9.96
C ASP A 27 -12.15 0.20 11.44
N LEU A 28 -12.89 0.92 12.30
CA LEU A 28 -12.70 0.92 13.76
C LEU A 28 -12.94 -0.47 14.38
N ASN A 29 -13.92 -1.22 13.88
CA ASN A 29 -14.15 -2.59 14.32
C ASN A 29 -12.99 -3.51 13.92
N ARG A 30 -12.43 -3.37 12.72
CA ARG A 30 -11.25 -4.12 12.28
C ARG A 30 -10.03 -3.81 13.14
N LEU A 31 -9.75 -2.52 13.39
CA LEU A 31 -8.72 -2.06 14.33
C LEU A 31 -8.87 -2.72 15.71
N GLY A 32 -10.10 -2.76 16.23
CA GLY A 32 -10.41 -3.32 17.53
C GLY A 32 -10.25 -4.84 17.65
N THR A 33 -10.02 -5.57 16.55
CA THR A 33 -9.83 -7.03 16.54
C THR A 33 -8.39 -7.48 16.30
N GLU A 34 -7.47 -6.55 16.05
CA GLU A 34 -6.07 -6.90 15.75
C GLU A 34 -5.26 -7.10 17.05
N GLU A 35 -5.06 -8.35 17.46
CA GLU A 35 -4.34 -8.69 18.70
C GLU A 35 -2.86 -8.26 18.70
N SER A 36 -2.24 -8.15 17.52
CA SER A 36 -0.85 -7.70 17.38
C SER A 36 -0.66 -6.20 17.55
N PHE A 37 -1.75 -5.43 17.60
CA PHE A 37 -1.73 -3.98 17.70
C PHE A 37 -2.28 -3.57 19.07
N GLY A 38 -1.37 -3.36 20.03
CA GLY A 38 -1.70 -3.16 21.44
C GLY A 38 -2.79 -2.12 21.72
N GLN A 39 -3.48 -2.27 22.85
CA GLN A 39 -4.68 -1.50 23.21
C GLN A 39 -4.47 0.03 23.07
N GLU A 40 -3.33 0.54 23.54
CA GLU A 40 -3.00 1.97 23.46
C GLU A 40 -2.79 2.43 22.01
N GLN A 41 -2.01 1.68 21.22
CA GLN A 41 -1.79 2.02 19.81
C GLN A 41 -3.08 1.94 19.00
N CYS A 42 -3.95 0.96 19.30
CA CYS A 42 -5.28 0.88 18.71
C CYS A 42 -6.11 2.13 19.00
N THR A 43 -6.19 2.56 20.26
CA THR A 43 -6.93 3.79 20.63
C THR A 43 -6.37 5.02 19.93
N GLN A 44 -5.05 5.14 19.82
CA GLN A 44 -4.43 6.25 19.11
C GLN A 44 -4.69 6.20 17.61
N ALA A 45 -4.61 5.03 16.97
CA ALA A 45 -4.87 4.89 15.53
C ALA A 45 -6.34 5.19 15.21
N ALA A 46 -7.26 4.74 16.06
CA ALA A 46 -8.66 5.07 15.97
C ALA A 46 -8.91 6.58 16.11
N ALA A 47 -8.23 7.25 17.04
CA ALA A 47 -8.30 8.70 17.19
C ALA A 47 -7.74 9.46 15.99
N VAL A 48 -6.59 9.03 15.44
CA VAL A 48 -5.98 9.61 14.22
C VAL A 48 -6.92 9.44 13.02
N LEU A 49 -7.48 8.25 12.84
CA LEU A 49 -8.40 7.95 11.75
C LEU A 49 -9.67 8.82 11.85
N ALA A 50 -10.32 8.85 13.02
CA ALA A 50 -11.51 9.67 13.24
C ALA A 50 -11.22 11.18 13.08
N ALA A 51 -10.04 11.65 13.50
CA ALA A 51 -9.66 13.04 13.35
C ALA A 51 -9.53 13.46 11.88
N GLY A 52 -8.90 12.63 11.04
CA GLY A 52 -8.72 12.97 9.62
C GLY A 52 -9.94 12.66 8.74
N VAL A 53 -10.78 11.70 9.13
CA VAL A 53 -12.04 11.39 8.41
C VAL A 53 -13.18 12.35 8.78
N CYS A 54 -13.15 12.99 9.94
CA CYS A 54 -14.23 13.89 10.38
C CYS A 54 -13.77 15.34 10.54
N GLY A 55 -12.59 15.67 10.01
CA GLY A 55 -12.07 17.03 9.99
C GLY A 55 -12.72 17.90 8.90
N PRO A 56 -12.62 19.24 9.03
CA PRO A 56 -13.21 20.17 8.06
C PRO A 56 -12.59 20.09 6.66
N ASN A 57 -11.33 19.64 6.58
CA ASN A 57 -10.59 19.48 5.32
C ASN A 57 -10.33 18.00 5.00
N LYS A 58 -11.28 17.12 5.39
CA LYS A 58 -11.12 15.68 5.17
C LYS A 58 -11.02 15.36 3.66
N PRO A 59 -10.14 14.45 3.26
CA PRO A 59 -10.19 13.88 1.92
C PRO A 59 -11.38 12.92 1.79
N PRO A 60 -11.75 12.51 0.56
CA PRO A 60 -12.70 11.42 0.36
C PRO A 60 -12.26 10.16 1.10
N TYR A 61 -13.20 9.49 1.75
CA TYR A 61 -12.92 8.21 2.40
C TYR A 61 -12.54 7.16 1.35
N TYR A 62 -11.50 6.38 1.61
CA TYR A 62 -11.16 5.20 0.83
C TYR A 62 -10.78 4.03 1.73
N GLN A 63 -10.93 2.81 1.22
CA GLN A 63 -10.65 1.60 1.99
C GLN A 63 -9.16 1.49 2.34
N GLY A 64 -8.87 1.19 3.62
CA GLY A 64 -7.50 1.03 4.10
C GLY A 64 -6.89 2.28 4.74
N MET A 65 -7.68 3.34 4.93
CA MET A 65 -7.25 4.49 5.76
C MET A 65 -6.92 4.06 7.21
N ASP A 66 -7.56 3.01 7.74
CA ASP A 66 -7.21 2.41 9.03
C ASP A 66 -5.77 1.90 9.05
N GLU A 67 -5.31 1.26 8.00
CA GLU A 67 -3.92 0.81 7.88
C GLU A 67 -2.92 1.98 7.83
N VAL A 68 -3.27 3.05 7.11
CA VAL A 68 -2.46 4.28 7.10
C VAL A 68 -2.36 4.85 8.52
N ALA A 69 -3.47 4.87 9.27
CA ALA A 69 -3.49 5.34 10.66
C ALA A 69 -2.63 4.46 11.59
N LYS A 70 -2.70 3.12 11.46
CA LYS A 70 -1.84 2.18 12.20
C LYS A 70 -0.37 2.47 11.97
N VAL A 71 0.02 2.60 10.70
CA VAL A 71 1.41 2.83 10.33
C VAL A 71 1.89 4.20 10.80
N ALA A 72 1.04 5.24 10.70
CA ALA A 72 1.36 6.59 11.19
C ALA A 72 1.62 6.61 12.71
N VAL A 73 0.76 5.97 13.51
CA VAL A 73 0.94 5.84 14.96
C VAL A 73 2.23 5.09 15.29
N THR A 74 2.49 3.99 14.58
CA THR A 74 3.69 3.19 14.81
C THR A 74 4.96 3.97 14.43
N ALA A 75 4.98 4.63 13.26
CA ALA A 75 6.10 5.45 12.78
C ALA A 75 6.35 6.68 13.69
N SER A 76 5.30 7.21 14.30
CA SER A 76 5.37 8.31 15.26
C SER A 76 5.69 7.87 16.68
N ARG A 77 5.93 6.57 16.93
CA ARG A 77 6.20 6.02 18.27
C ARG A 77 5.12 6.40 19.30
N GLY A 78 3.88 6.49 18.86
CA GLY A 78 2.73 6.85 19.69
C GLY A 78 2.58 8.34 20.00
N HIS A 79 3.36 9.23 19.39
CA HIS A 79 3.13 10.68 19.50
C HIS A 79 1.93 11.10 18.65
N PHE A 80 0.78 11.33 19.29
CA PHE A 80 -0.51 11.58 18.62
C PHE A 80 -0.45 12.69 17.56
N GLN A 81 0.02 13.89 17.92
CA GLN A 81 0.07 15.02 16.99
C GLN A 81 0.91 14.72 15.75
N LYS A 82 2.08 14.10 15.96
CA LYS A 82 2.95 13.67 14.86
C LYS A 82 2.29 12.60 13.99
N ALA A 83 1.60 11.64 14.60
CA ALA A 83 0.87 10.60 13.88
C ALA A 83 -0.24 11.20 13.01
N GLN A 84 -0.98 12.18 13.55
CA GLN A 84 -2.00 12.90 12.81
C GLN A 84 -1.40 13.68 11.62
N GLU A 85 -0.33 14.44 11.84
CA GLU A 85 0.35 15.19 10.77
C GLU A 85 0.87 14.28 9.64
N GLN A 86 1.47 13.15 10.00
CA GLN A 86 1.97 12.16 9.05
C GLN A 86 0.84 11.46 8.29
N PHE A 87 -0.23 11.11 8.99
CA PHE A 87 -1.44 10.54 8.40
C PHE A 87 -2.03 11.49 7.36
N GLU A 88 -2.34 12.73 7.75
CA GLU A 88 -2.89 13.74 6.85
C GLU A 88 -1.98 14.03 5.66
N ARG A 89 -0.65 14.05 5.87
CA ARG A 89 0.32 14.22 4.78
C ARG A 89 0.21 13.10 3.74
N VAL A 90 0.13 11.85 4.17
CA VAL A 90 -0.04 10.72 3.24
C VAL A 90 -1.38 10.78 2.53
N LEU A 91 -2.47 11.13 3.21
CA LEU A 91 -3.76 11.30 2.54
C LEU A 91 -3.73 12.42 1.49
N ARG A 92 -3.09 13.56 1.78
CA ARG A 92 -2.91 14.63 0.79
C ARG A 92 -2.11 14.18 -0.41
N LEU A 93 -1.04 13.39 -0.21
CA LEU A 93 -0.25 12.82 -1.30
C LEU A 93 -1.06 11.82 -2.15
N GLN A 94 -2.00 11.09 -1.54
CA GLN A 94 -2.94 10.21 -2.24
C GLN A 94 -3.88 11.00 -3.14
N VAL A 95 -4.50 12.07 -2.59
CA VAL A 95 -5.45 12.91 -3.33
C VAL A 95 -4.76 13.69 -4.44
N CYS A 96 -3.54 14.18 -4.20
CA CYS A 96 -2.74 14.88 -5.19
C CYS A 96 -1.96 13.94 -6.12
N ALA A 97 -2.13 12.61 -5.98
CA ALA A 97 -1.47 11.66 -6.85
C ALA A 97 -1.91 11.86 -8.29
N PRO A 98 -1.01 11.66 -9.28
CA PRO A 98 -1.41 11.53 -10.66
C PRO A 98 -2.47 10.43 -10.82
N PRO A 99 -3.36 10.52 -11.83
CA PRO A 99 -4.32 9.48 -12.13
C PRO A 99 -3.65 8.11 -12.18
N GLU A 100 -4.31 7.09 -11.67
CA GLU A 100 -3.81 5.71 -11.66
C GLU A 100 -3.19 5.28 -13.00
N GLN A 101 -3.85 5.60 -14.11
CA GLN A 101 -3.37 5.22 -15.43
C GLN A 101 -1.98 5.81 -15.73
N GLU A 102 -1.67 7.00 -15.23
CA GLU A 102 -0.33 7.58 -15.35
C GLU A 102 0.70 6.83 -14.49
N LEU A 103 0.35 6.51 -13.25
CA LEU A 103 1.22 5.73 -12.34
C LEU A 103 1.48 4.32 -12.89
N TRP A 104 0.45 3.69 -13.45
CA TRP A 104 0.56 2.41 -14.12
C TRP A 104 1.46 2.52 -15.36
N VAL A 105 1.31 3.57 -16.17
CA VAL A 105 2.20 3.81 -17.30
C VAL A 105 3.65 3.99 -16.83
N LYS A 106 3.90 4.76 -15.77
CA LYS A 106 5.25 4.91 -15.19
C LYS A 106 5.81 3.56 -14.73
N PHE A 107 5.02 2.77 -14.01
CA PHE A 107 5.38 1.42 -13.56
C PHE A 107 5.74 0.50 -14.76
N MET A 108 4.90 0.49 -15.79
CA MET A 108 5.11 -0.30 -17.01
C MET A 108 6.31 0.17 -17.83
N GLN A 109 6.55 1.48 -17.91
CA GLN A 109 7.72 2.05 -18.58
C GLN A 109 9.01 1.66 -17.85
N LEU A 110 8.99 1.68 -16.52
CA LEU A 110 10.15 1.30 -15.73
C LEU A 110 10.44 -0.19 -15.83
N THR A 111 9.43 -1.05 -15.63
CA THR A 111 9.60 -2.50 -15.81
C THR A 111 10.20 -2.81 -17.18
N ARG A 112 9.69 -2.19 -18.26
CA ARG A 112 10.25 -2.29 -19.63
C ARG A 112 11.70 -1.83 -19.76
N SER A 113 11.99 -0.66 -19.21
CA SER A 113 13.32 -0.07 -19.30
C SER A 113 14.40 -0.84 -18.52
N LEU A 114 14.02 -1.75 -17.62
CA LEU A 114 14.92 -2.45 -16.71
C LEU A 114 15.52 -3.74 -17.28
N SER A 115 15.37 -3.96 -18.59
CA SER A 115 16.11 -4.96 -19.40
C SER A 115 16.52 -6.23 -18.63
N GLY A 116 15.54 -7.12 -18.46
CA GLY A 116 15.73 -8.49 -18.01
C GLY A 116 14.44 -9.26 -18.25
N LYS A 117 14.56 -10.58 -18.47
CA LYS A 117 13.48 -11.54 -18.77
C LYS A 117 12.13 -11.28 -18.08
N ILE A 118 12.13 -10.71 -16.88
CA ILE A 118 10.91 -10.29 -16.16
C ILE A 118 10.04 -9.34 -16.98
N SER A 119 10.59 -8.34 -17.67
CA SER A 119 9.78 -7.41 -18.46
C SER A 119 9.20 -8.06 -19.70
N GLU A 120 9.92 -9.03 -20.27
CA GLU A 120 9.49 -9.76 -21.46
C GLU A 120 8.44 -10.80 -21.05
N GLU A 121 8.66 -11.55 -19.97
CA GLU A 121 7.70 -12.48 -19.36
C GLU A 121 6.42 -11.75 -18.91
N PHE A 122 6.56 -10.63 -18.18
CA PHE A 122 5.43 -9.84 -17.70
C PHE A 122 4.72 -9.12 -18.85
N GLY A 123 5.46 -8.56 -19.81
CA GLY A 123 4.91 -7.90 -21.00
C GLY A 123 4.18 -8.89 -21.92
N ASN A 124 4.79 -10.02 -22.22
CA ASN A 124 4.22 -11.09 -23.05
C ASN A 124 3.00 -11.70 -22.39
N MET A 125 2.98 -11.84 -21.07
CA MET A 125 1.81 -12.31 -20.32
C MET A 125 0.65 -11.31 -20.38
N MET A 126 0.91 -10.01 -20.14
CA MET A 126 -0.12 -8.97 -20.27
C MET A 126 -0.72 -8.92 -21.69
N GLN A 127 0.10 -9.22 -22.69
CA GLN A 127 -0.32 -9.27 -24.09
C GLN A 127 -1.07 -10.58 -24.43
N ALA A 128 -0.63 -11.73 -23.91
CA ALA A 128 -1.23 -13.05 -24.11
C ALA A 128 -2.61 -13.21 -23.45
N LEU A 129 -2.89 -12.46 -22.38
CA LEU A 129 -4.17 -12.50 -21.68
C LEU A 129 -5.30 -11.75 -22.40
N GLY A 130 -5.02 -11.00 -23.48
CA GLY A 130 -6.02 -10.43 -24.40
C GLY A 130 -7.14 -9.59 -23.78
N ARG A 131 -6.98 -9.14 -22.52
CA ARG A 131 -8.03 -8.52 -21.71
C ARG A 131 -7.58 -7.17 -21.18
N GLN A 132 -8.57 -6.30 -20.98
CA GLN A 132 -8.43 -5.03 -20.27
C GLN A 132 -7.72 -5.26 -18.90
N PRO A 133 -6.86 -4.34 -18.44
CA PRO A 133 -5.93 -4.54 -17.32
C PRO A 133 -6.52 -4.82 -15.92
N THR A 134 -7.84 -5.00 -15.80
CA THR A 134 -8.58 -4.80 -14.55
C THR A 134 -8.89 -6.07 -13.75
N ALA A 135 -8.64 -7.28 -14.28
CA ALA A 135 -9.06 -8.52 -13.61
C ALA A 135 -7.93 -9.53 -13.27
N PHE A 136 -6.74 -9.37 -13.86
CA PHE A 136 -5.64 -10.36 -13.73
C PHE A 136 -4.36 -9.86 -13.10
N VAL A 137 -4.33 -8.59 -12.71
CA VAL A 137 -3.15 -7.96 -12.13
C VAL A 137 -3.36 -7.72 -10.63
N ASP A 138 -4.34 -8.39 -10.02
CA ASP A 138 -4.89 -8.06 -8.69
C ASP A 138 -3.82 -7.70 -7.64
N PRO A 139 -2.77 -8.49 -7.36
CA PRO A 139 -1.85 -8.12 -6.27
C PRO A 139 -0.98 -6.89 -6.59
N LEU A 140 -0.44 -6.78 -7.82
CA LEU A 140 0.45 -5.67 -8.20
C LEU A 140 -0.31 -4.42 -8.66
N HIS A 141 -1.51 -4.61 -9.17
CA HIS A 141 -2.45 -3.57 -9.54
C HIS A 141 -3.09 -2.98 -8.28
N MET A 142 -3.58 -3.82 -7.35
CA MET A 142 -4.06 -3.38 -6.03
C MET A 142 -2.97 -2.62 -5.26
N MET A 143 -1.69 -2.99 -5.38
CA MET A 143 -0.59 -2.23 -4.77
C MET A 143 -0.37 -0.83 -5.39
N MET A 144 -0.92 -0.56 -6.57
CA MET A 144 -0.62 0.62 -7.40
C MET A 144 -1.85 1.48 -7.74
N MET A 145 -3.08 1.00 -7.52
CA MET A 145 -4.29 1.78 -7.74
C MET A 145 -4.33 2.99 -6.81
N GLN A 146 -4.76 4.13 -7.34
CA GLN A 146 -4.81 5.41 -6.63
C GLN A 146 -5.73 5.38 -5.40
N ASP A 147 -6.61 4.37 -5.27
CA ASP A 147 -7.48 4.17 -4.11
C ASP A 147 -6.97 3.07 -3.16
N GLU A 148 -5.88 2.40 -3.53
CA GLU A 148 -5.35 1.22 -2.84
C GLU A 148 -3.85 1.28 -2.54
N TRP A 149 -3.19 2.44 -2.55
CA TRP A 149 -1.82 2.50 -1.96
C TRP A 149 -1.84 2.09 -0.49
N SER A 150 -3.00 2.22 0.17
CA SER A 150 -3.27 1.63 1.48
C SER A 150 -2.98 0.13 1.55
N PHE A 151 -3.06 -0.58 0.42
CA PHE A 151 -2.66 -1.97 0.32
C PHE A 151 -1.19 -2.14 0.72
N MET A 152 -0.28 -1.25 0.36
CA MET A 152 1.13 -1.29 0.84
C MET A 152 1.26 -1.13 2.37
N PHE A 153 0.21 -0.69 3.06
CA PHE A 153 0.15 -0.55 4.51
C PHE A 153 -0.65 -1.65 5.20
N ARG A 154 -1.24 -2.60 4.44
CA ARG A 154 -1.95 -3.75 5.01
C ARG A 154 -1.02 -4.78 5.62
N ASP A 155 -1.61 -5.62 6.46
CA ASP A 155 -0.98 -6.69 7.23
C ASP A 155 -0.15 -7.71 6.44
N TRP A 156 -0.32 -7.80 5.12
CA TRP A 156 0.51 -8.64 4.26
C TRP A 156 1.98 -8.18 4.17
N LEU A 157 2.29 -6.93 4.50
CA LEU A 157 3.67 -6.49 4.76
C LEU A 157 3.96 -6.52 6.27
N PRO A 158 5.13 -7.00 6.70
CA PRO A 158 5.60 -6.76 8.07
C PRO A 158 5.53 -5.28 8.41
N LEU A 159 5.04 -4.95 9.61
CA LEU A 159 4.84 -3.56 10.06
C LEU A 159 6.11 -2.70 9.88
N VAL A 160 7.29 -3.27 10.13
CA VAL A 160 8.58 -2.59 9.89
C VAL A 160 8.76 -2.15 8.43
N TYR A 161 8.39 -2.99 7.45
CA TYR A 161 8.47 -2.59 6.04
C TYR A 161 7.38 -1.59 5.68
N ARG A 162 6.19 -1.69 6.29
CA ARG A 162 5.14 -0.69 6.10
C ARG A 162 5.57 0.69 6.57
N GLN A 163 6.26 0.78 7.71
CA GLN A 163 6.82 2.04 8.23
C GLN A 163 7.87 2.64 7.30
N GLU A 164 8.73 1.80 6.72
CA GLU A 164 9.75 2.22 5.76
C GLU A 164 9.08 2.75 4.48
N VAL A 165 8.17 1.99 3.88
CA VAL A 165 7.38 2.45 2.73
C VAL A 165 6.65 3.75 3.06
N PHE A 166 6.02 3.86 4.22
CA PHE A 166 5.32 5.06 4.66
C PHE A 166 6.24 6.28 4.76
N THR A 167 7.47 6.08 5.24
CA THR A 167 8.51 7.13 5.28
C THR A 167 8.94 7.54 3.87
N LEU A 168 9.10 6.57 2.96
CA LEU A 168 9.45 6.81 1.57
C LEU A 168 8.34 7.58 0.84
N VAL A 169 7.07 7.23 1.07
CA VAL A 169 5.92 7.94 0.50
C VAL A 169 5.85 9.37 0.99
N GLN A 170 6.04 9.61 2.29
CA GLN A 170 6.07 10.98 2.81
C GLN A 170 7.16 11.84 2.15
N LYS A 171 8.30 11.22 1.80
CA LYS A 171 9.45 11.88 1.19
C LYS A 171 9.29 12.09 -0.33
N ASP A 172 8.92 11.03 -1.04
CA ASP A 172 8.98 10.95 -2.50
C ASP A 172 7.59 10.90 -3.17
N GLY A 173 6.51 10.96 -2.40
CA GLY A 173 5.13 10.98 -2.90
C GLY A 173 4.74 9.70 -3.65
N ALA A 174 3.95 9.85 -4.71
CA ALA A 174 3.48 8.77 -5.56
C ALA A 174 4.62 7.94 -6.18
N ASP A 175 5.71 8.61 -6.58
CA ASP A 175 6.88 7.96 -7.15
C ASP A 175 7.57 7.04 -6.12
N GLY A 176 7.45 7.36 -4.82
CA GLY A 176 7.90 6.51 -3.71
C GLY A 176 7.14 5.17 -3.65
N ILE A 177 5.82 5.17 -3.86
CA ILE A 177 5.02 3.94 -3.97
C ILE A 177 5.50 3.11 -5.17
N VAL A 178 5.61 3.73 -6.35
CA VAL A 178 6.03 3.05 -7.59
C VAL A 178 7.40 2.40 -7.40
N ALA A 179 8.37 3.14 -6.85
CA ALA A 179 9.72 2.64 -6.62
C ALA A 179 9.76 1.52 -5.57
N ALA A 180 8.98 1.63 -4.48
CA ALA A 180 8.90 0.61 -3.44
C ALA A 180 8.29 -0.70 -3.98
N THR A 181 7.19 -0.62 -4.73
CA THR A 181 6.55 -1.77 -5.36
C THR A 181 7.52 -2.48 -6.32
N LEU A 182 8.23 -1.73 -7.17
CA LEU A 182 9.24 -2.30 -8.07
C LEU A 182 10.40 -2.95 -7.31
N ALA A 183 10.85 -2.36 -6.20
CA ALA A 183 11.92 -2.91 -5.36
C ALA A 183 11.53 -4.28 -4.78
N ILE A 184 10.29 -4.41 -4.30
CA ILE A 184 9.73 -5.67 -3.82
C ILE A 184 9.65 -6.68 -4.97
N VAL A 185 9.05 -6.30 -6.11
CA VAL A 185 8.93 -7.19 -7.27
C VAL A 185 10.29 -7.71 -7.73
N GLN A 186 11.29 -6.84 -7.82
CA GLN A 186 12.63 -7.24 -8.25
C GLN A 186 13.29 -8.21 -7.27
N ALA A 187 13.20 -7.94 -5.98
CA ALA A 187 13.79 -8.79 -4.95
C ALA A 187 13.15 -10.18 -4.91
N HIS A 188 11.86 -10.27 -5.25
CA HIS A 188 11.07 -11.50 -5.25
C HIS A 188 10.78 -12.04 -6.65
N ARG A 189 11.58 -11.63 -7.65
CA ARG A 189 11.31 -11.91 -9.07
C ARG A 189 11.06 -13.37 -9.40
N ALA A 190 11.78 -14.30 -8.77
CA ALA A 190 11.67 -15.73 -9.07
C ALA A 190 10.34 -16.29 -8.58
N LEU A 191 9.87 -15.79 -7.43
CA LEU A 191 8.58 -16.12 -6.87
C LEU A 191 7.45 -15.54 -7.71
N PHE A 192 7.57 -14.26 -8.11
CA PHE A 192 6.66 -13.66 -9.06
C PHE A 192 6.62 -14.46 -10.37
N SER A 193 7.75 -14.73 -11.04
CA SER A 193 7.78 -15.55 -12.27
C SER A 193 7.15 -16.94 -12.07
N LYS A 194 7.38 -17.60 -10.92
CA LYS A 194 6.75 -18.91 -10.62
C LYS A 194 5.23 -18.80 -10.50
N VAL A 195 4.74 -17.77 -9.81
CA VAL A 195 3.30 -17.47 -9.69
C VAL A 195 2.72 -17.21 -11.08
N LEU A 196 3.34 -16.31 -11.85
CA LEU A 196 2.89 -15.96 -13.20
C LEU A 196 2.85 -17.16 -14.15
N ASN A 197 3.87 -18.02 -14.12
CA ASN A 197 3.92 -19.25 -14.93
C ASN A 197 2.85 -20.28 -14.53
N ARG A 198 2.46 -20.34 -13.26
CA ARG A 198 1.34 -21.18 -12.80
C ARG A 198 0.01 -20.63 -13.29
N LEU A 199 -0.17 -19.31 -13.24
CA LEU A 199 -1.37 -18.64 -13.69
C LEU A 199 -1.57 -18.78 -15.21
N SER A 200 -0.49 -18.74 -16.00
CA SER A 200 -0.58 -18.88 -17.46
C SER A 200 -0.86 -20.30 -17.96
N SER A 201 -0.61 -21.33 -17.14
CA SER A 201 -0.64 -22.74 -17.58
C SER A 201 -1.87 -23.55 -17.19
N LYS A 202 -2.67 -23.14 -16.19
CA LYS A 202 -3.76 -23.98 -15.63
C LYS A 202 -5.18 -23.49 -15.84
N GLY A 203 -5.39 -22.31 -16.45
CA GLY A 203 -6.71 -21.69 -16.43
C GLY A 203 -7.08 -21.22 -15.02
N PHE A 204 -7.95 -20.23 -14.93
CA PHE A 204 -8.08 -19.42 -13.72
C PHE A 204 -9.16 -19.92 -12.75
N SER A 205 -8.78 -20.03 -11.47
CA SER A 205 -9.72 -19.99 -10.35
C SER A 205 -9.28 -18.93 -9.32
N SER A 206 -10.23 -18.29 -8.66
CA SER A 206 -9.95 -17.34 -7.57
C SER A 206 -9.22 -18.00 -6.38
N ALA A 207 -9.38 -19.31 -6.21
CA ALA A 207 -8.73 -20.08 -5.16
C ALA A 207 -7.20 -20.21 -5.41
N ASP A 208 -6.80 -20.44 -6.66
CA ASP A 208 -5.38 -20.51 -7.03
C ASP A 208 -4.68 -19.16 -6.83
N MET A 209 -5.38 -18.05 -7.14
CA MET A 209 -4.87 -16.70 -6.89
C MET A 209 -4.63 -16.46 -5.39
N MET A 210 -5.60 -16.78 -4.53
CA MET A 210 -5.49 -16.63 -3.08
C MET A 210 -4.37 -17.49 -2.47
N ALA A 211 -4.18 -18.71 -2.98
CA ALA A 211 -3.09 -19.58 -2.52
C ALA A 211 -1.71 -19.03 -2.93
N LEU A 212 -1.58 -18.52 -4.15
CA LEU A 212 -0.34 -17.97 -4.69
C LEU A 212 0.03 -16.62 -4.04
N THR A 213 -0.94 -15.75 -3.79
CA THR A 213 -0.72 -14.54 -2.98
C THR A 213 -0.33 -14.91 -1.57
N GLY A 214 -0.95 -15.92 -0.96
CA GLY A 214 -0.55 -16.47 0.34
C GLY A 214 0.91 -16.97 0.39
N GLU A 215 1.40 -17.65 -0.65
CA GLU A 215 2.81 -18.05 -0.77
C GLU A 215 3.75 -16.84 -0.90
N LEU A 216 3.39 -15.86 -1.74
CA LEU A 216 4.12 -14.59 -1.90
C LEU A 216 4.22 -13.83 -0.58
N PHE A 217 3.10 -13.71 0.13
CA PHE A 217 3.03 -13.06 1.43
C PHE A 217 3.89 -13.79 2.47
N LYS A 218 3.84 -15.13 2.51
CA LYS A 218 4.72 -15.89 3.41
C LYS A 218 6.19 -15.58 3.14
N GLU A 219 6.67 -15.60 1.91
CA GLU A 219 8.09 -15.30 1.62
C GLU A 219 8.52 -13.86 1.95
N ILE A 220 7.65 -12.89 1.66
CA ILE A 220 7.89 -11.48 2.01
C ILE A 220 7.95 -11.34 3.54
N CYS A 221 7.00 -11.95 4.25
CA CYS A 221 6.85 -11.90 5.71
C CYS A 221 7.86 -12.76 6.49
N LEU A 222 8.33 -13.88 5.92
CA LEU A 222 9.26 -14.81 6.56
C LEU A 222 10.71 -14.32 6.53
N GLY A 223 11.04 -13.32 5.71
CA GLY A 223 12.31 -12.59 5.84
C GLY A 223 12.36 -11.67 7.05
N LYS A 224 11.86 -12.14 8.21
CA LYS A 224 11.88 -11.45 9.49
C LYS A 224 13.32 -11.09 9.84
N GLY A 225 13.57 -9.81 10.11
CA GLY A 225 14.84 -9.32 10.63
C GLY A 225 15.86 -8.81 9.60
N THR A 226 15.62 -8.93 8.28
CA THR A 226 16.48 -8.25 7.30
C THR A 226 16.05 -6.79 7.17
N PRO A 227 16.93 -5.79 7.40
CA PRO A 227 16.55 -4.39 7.24
C PRO A 227 16.10 -4.08 5.81
N TRP A 228 15.09 -3.19 5.65
CA TRP A 228 14.62 -2.72 4.34
C TRP A 228 15.77 -2.28 3.45
N GLN A 229 16.71 -1.50 3.99
CA GLN A 229 17.84 -0.97 3.22
C GLN A 229 18.73 -2.07 2.63
N SER A 230 18.90 -3.18 3.36
CA SER A 230 19.69 -4.33 2.91
C SER A 230 18.96 -5.10 1.81
N ARG A 231 17.64 -5.24 1.92
CA ARG A 231 16.83 -6.10 1.04
C ARG A 231 16.30 -5.38 -0.21
N TYR A 232 15.90 -4.12 -0.07
CA TYR A 232 15.19 -3.36 -1.11
C TYR A 232 15.83 -2.00 -1.42
N GLY A 233 16.59 -1.40 -0.49
CA GLY A 233 17.10 -0.02 -0.59
C GLY A 233 17.85 0.30 -1.89
N LYS A 234 18.80 -0.54 -2.30
CA LYS A 234 19.56 -0.33 -3.56
C LYS A 234 18.67 -0.37 -4.81
N SER A 235 17.63 -1.21 -4.81
CA SER A 235 16.67 -1.29 -5.90
C SER A 235 15.73 -0.10 -5.90
N TYR A 236 15.25 0.29 -4.72
CA TYR A 236 14.43 1.49 -4.52
C TYR A 236 15.13 2.74 -5.06
N ASP A 237 16.37 3.03 -4.61
CA ASP A 237 17.11 4.22 -5.04
C ASP A 237 17.33 4.26 -6.56
N ARG A 238 17.59 3.08 -7.15
CA ARG A 238 17.76 2.93 -8.60
C ARG A 238 16.45 3.23 -9.35
N PHE A 239 15.32 2.72 -8.88
CA PHE A 239 14.02 2.96 -9.52
C PHE A 239 13.56 4.40 -9.36
N LEU A 240 13.74 4.97 -8.17
CA LEU A 240 13.42 6.37 -7.91
C LEU A 240 14.25 7.32 -8.77
N LYS A 241 15.56 7.07 -8.92
CA LYS A 241 16.42 7.85 -9.81
C LYS A 241 15.89 7.80 -11.26
N LYS A 242 15.55 6.60 -11.74
CA LYS A 242 15.05 6.40 -13.11
C LYS A 242 13.67 7.02 -13.35
N LEU A 243 12.78 7.01 -12.34
CA LEU A 243 11.51 7.74 -12.35
C LEU A 243 11.75 9.23 -12.59
N LYS A 244 12.62 9.84 -11.76
CA LYS A 244 12.94 11.27 -11.83
C LYS A 244 13.55 11.64 -13.18
N GLU A 245 14.47 10.82 -13.71
CA GLU A 245 15.05 11.01 -15.04
C GLU A 245 14.03 10.91 -16.18
N THR A 246 13.04 10.01 -16.07
CA THR A 246 12.02 9.80 -17.10
C THR A 246 10.99 10.94 -17.11
N THR A 247 10.58 11.41 -15.93
CA THR A 247 9.66 12.54 -15.78
C THR A 247 10.30 13.85 -16.27
N ALA A 248 11.58 14.08 -15.97
CA ALA A 248 12.30 15.29 -16.37
C ALA A 248 12.48 15.44 -17.89
N ARG A 249 12.40 14.36 -18.67
CA ARG A 249 12.51 14.40 -20.15
C ARG A 249 11.19 14.71 -20.87
N LYS A 250 10.07 14.72 -20.14
CA LYS A 250 8.72 14.96 -20.67
C LYS A 250 8.19 16.37 -20.38
N LEU A 251 8.94 17.16 -19.60
CA LEU A 251 8.74 18.59 -19.35
C LEU A 251 9.73 19.38 -20.21
#